data_AF-A0A7V3EU30-F1
#
_entry.id   AF-A0A7V3EU30-F1
#
_cell.length_a   1.000
_cell.length_b   1.000
_cell.length_c   1.000
_cell.angle_alpha   90.00
_cell.angle_beta   90.00
_cell.angle_gamma   90.00
#
_symmetry.space_group_name_H-M   'P 1'
#
loop_
_entity.id
_entity.type
_entity.pdbx_description
1 polymer ?
#
loop_
_entity_poly.entity_id
_entity_poly.type
_entity_poly.pdbx_seq_one_letter_code
_entity_poly.pdbx_strand_id
1 'polypeptide(L)'
;MNTNLKGKFLTVKREIKNFDFIFLHIKACDNLAEDGKFLEKKEFIEKIDQNLAQLLNLKDVLIVITGDHSTSSLKKNHSKLPNPILIYGGKRNGCEKFSERECKKGKFGILKQIDLMKKIFTLTKGF
;
A
#
# COMPACT_ATOMS: atom_id res chain seq x y z
N MET A 1 9.61 4.40 -16.01
CA MET A 1 9.89 5.31 -14.87
C MET A 1 11.22 4.94 -14.23
N ASN A 2 12.13 5.89 -14.03
CA ASN A 2 13.41 5.63 -13.36
C ASN A 2 13.34 6.14 -11.90
N THR A 3 13.16 5.24 -10.93
CA THR A 3 13.19 5.55 -9.49
C THR A 3 13.88 4.42 -8.75
N ASN A 4 14.65 4.74 -7.71
CA ASN A 4 15.33 3.76 -6.89
C ASN A 4 14.37 3.15 -5.84
N LEU A 5 13.48 2.24 -6.27
CA LEU A 5 12.57 1.52 -5.36
C LEU A 5 13.36 0.79 -4.26
N LYS A 6 14.40 0.05 -4.63
CA LYS A 6 15.24 -0.69 -3.69
C LYS A 6 15.81 0.21 -2.59
N GLY A 7 16.35 1.38 -2.96
CA GLY A 7 16.88 2.35 -2.00
C GLY A 7 15.82 2.86 -1.02
N LYS A 8 14.59 3.10 -1.49
CA LYS A 8 13.47 3.49 -0.61
C LYS A 8 13.18 2.41 0.43
N PHE A 9 12.99 1.16 0.01
CA PHE A 9 12.67 0.06 0.92
C PHE A 9 13.85 -0.30 1.85
N LEU A 10 15.09 -0.24 1.37
CA LEU A 10 16.28 -0.43 2.21
C LEU A 10 16.40 0.66 3.28
N THR A 11 16.07 1.90 2.94
CA THR A 11 16.05 3.00 3.92
C THR A 11 15.00 2.74 4.99
N VAL A 12 13.77 2.36 4.61
CA VAL A 12 12.74 1.97 5.59
C VAL A 12 13.25 0.87 6.51
N LYS A 13 13.85 -0.20 5.95
CA LYS A 13 14.38 -1.32 6.73
C LYS A 13 15.48 -0.89 7.72
N ARG A 14 16.35 0.03 7.33
CA ARG A 14 17.44 0.54 8.18
C ARG A 14 16.92 1.42 9.31
N GLU A 15 15.94 2.28 9.01
CA GLU A 15 15.43 3.27 9.95
C GLU A 15 14.29 2.76 10.84
N ILE A 16 13.80 1.53 10.64
CA ILE A 16 12.58 1.04 11.32
C ILE A 16 12.67 0.98 12.85
N LYS A 17 13.89 0.94 13.41
CA LYS A 17 14.13 0.98 14.86
C LYS A 17 14.33 2.38 15.42
N ASN A 18 14.47 3.38 14.54
CA ASN A 18 14.78 4.77 14.90
C ASN A 18 13.54 5.66 14.92
N PHE A 19 12.41 5.18 14.39
CA PHE A 19 11.17 5.95 14.26
C PHE A 19 9.95 5.11 14.62
N ASP A 20 8.99 5.72 15.31
CA ASP A 20 7.70 5.09 15.65
C ASP A 20 6.77 4.99 14.42
N PHE A 21 7.00 5.83 13.41
CA PHE A 21 6.20 5.87 12.19
C PHE A 21 7.05 6.25 10.99
N ILE A 22 6.93 5.48 9.91
CA ILE A 22 7.60 5.74 8.64
C ILE A 22 6.56 5.78 7.52
N PHE A 23 6.54 6.88 6.77
CA PHE A 23 5.70 7.04 5.59
C PHE A 23 6.53 6.87 4.31
N LEU A 24 6.19 5.86 3.50
CA LEU A 24 6.83 5.56 2.23
C LEU A 24 5.89 5.86 1.05
N HIS A 25 6.20 6.86 0.25
CA HIS A 25 5.42 7.23 -0.93
C HIS A 25 6.06 6.76 -2.26
N ILE A 26 5.22 6.23 -3.16
CA ILE A 26 5.62 5.72 -4.49
C ILE A 26 4.67 6.28 -5.57
N LYS A 27 5.11 7.33 -6.29
CA LYS A 27 4.30 8.06 -7.27
C LYS A 27 4.06 7.34 -8.60
N ALA A 28 4.99 6.50 -9.02
CA ALA A 28 5.10 6.08 -10.42
C ALA A 28 3.86 5.33 -10.98
N CYS A 29 3.12 4.59 -10.14
CA CYS A 29 1.89 3.93 -10.56
C CYS A 29 0.82 4.90 -11.08
N ASP A 30 0.81 6.13 -10.57
CA ASP A 30 -0.15 7.16 -10.94
C ASP A 30 0.15 7.74 -12.32
N ASN A 31 1.38 8.22 -12.56
CA ASN A 31 1.70 8.79 -13.87
C ASN A 31 1.57 7.74 -15.00
N LEU A 32 1.87 6.46 -14.72
CA LEU A 32 1.65 5.38 -15.69
C LEU A 32 0.16 5.18 -15.99
N ALA A 33 -0.71 5.40 -15.01
CA ALA A 33 -2.15 5.36 -15.21
C ALA A 33 -2.66 6.58 -16.00
N GLU A 34 -2.17 7.79 -15.71
CA GLU A 34 -2.49 9.01 -16.46
C GLU A 34 -2.05 8.92 -17.93
N ASP A 35 -0.91 8.27 -18.19
CA ASP A 35 -0.44 7.99 -19.56
C ASP A 35 -1.25 6.88 -20.27
N GLY A 36 -2.08 6.13 -19.54
CA GLY A 36 -2.81 4.96 -20.03
C GLY A 36 -1.95 3.70 -20.26
N LYS A 37 -0.75 3.68 -19.67
CA LYS A 37 0.23 2.59 -19.74
C LYS A 37 -0.10 1.48 -18.74
N PHE A 38 -1.16 0.73 -19.04
CA PHE A 38 -1.69 -0.31 -18.15
C PHE A 38 -0.66 -1.42 -17.85
N LEU A 39 0.02 -1.93 -18.88
CA LEU A 39 0.97 -3.03 -18.72
C LEU A 39 2.17 -2.59 -17.89
N GLU A 40 2.69 -1.39 -18.13
CA GLU A 40 3.80 -0.82 -17.39
C GLU A 40 3.40 -0.50 -15.94
N LYS A 41 2.15 -0.05 -15.70
CA LYS A 41 1.62 0.12 -14.34
C LYS A 41 1.60 -1.21 -13.59
N LYS A 42 1.13 -2.29 -14.24
CA LYS A 42 1.14 -3.64 -13.67
C LYS A 42 2.56 -4.08 -13.33
N GLU A 43 3.49 -4.00 -14.28
CA GLU A 43 4.90 -4.36 -14.07
C GLU A 43 5.54 -3.52 -12.94
N PHE A 44 5.16 -2.25 -12.82
CA PHE A 44 5.65 -1.40 -11.74
C PHE A 44 5.11 -1.82 -10.38
N ILE A 45 3.84 -2.23 -10.28
CA ILE A 45 3.26 -2.81 -9.07
C ILE A 45 4.00 -4.11 -8.68
N GLU A 46 4.32 -4.97 -9.66
CA GLU A 46 5.11 -6.19 -9.41
C GLU A 46 6.53 -5.86 -8.88
N LYS A 47 7.17 -4.80 -9.40
CA LYS A 47 8.45 -4.31 -8.87
C LYS A 47 8.33 -3.79 -7.43
N ILE A 48 7.21 -3.14 -7.08
CA ILE A 48 6.93 -2.74 -5.69
C ILE A 48 6.82 -4.00 -4.81
N ASP A 49 6.04 -5.00 -5.23
CA ASP A 49 5.82 -6.24 -4.50
C ASP A 49 7.13 -7.00 -4.20
N GLN A 50 8.00 -7.13 -5.21
CA GLN A 50 9.34 -7.73 -5.04
C GLN A 50 10.18 -7.01 -3.98
N ASN A 51 10.12 -5.68 -3.93
CA ASN A 51 10.85 -4.91 -2.93
C ASN A 51 10.17 -4.94 -1.55
N LEU A 52 8.85 -5.05 -1.49
CA LEU A 52 8.10 -5.15 -0.25
C LEU A 52 8.47 -6.41 0.56
N ALA A 53 8.81 -7.50 -0.12
CA ALA A 53 9.19 -8.77 0.50
C ALA A 53 10.26 -8.63 1.60
N GLN A 54 11.19 -7.67 1.46
CA GLN A 54 12.26 -7.45 2.44
C GLN A 54 11.80 -6.86 3.78
N LEU A 55 10.59 -6.32 3.83
CA LEU A 55 9.93 -5.79 5.03
C LEU A 55 8.95 -6.80 5.65
N LEU A 56 8.63 -7.89 4.96
CA LEU A 56 7.77 -8.93 5.51
C LEU A 56 8.50 -9.67 6.66
N ASN A 57 7.73 -10.15 7.64
CA ASN A 57 8.22 -10.85 8.85
C ASN A 57 8.99 -9.98 9.86
N LEU A 58 8.94 -8.65 9.75
CA LEU A 58 9.40 -7.80 10.84
C LEU A 58 8.48 -7.96 12.05
N LYS A 59 9.07 -8.24 13.22
CA LYS A 59 8.35 -8.32 14.49
C LYS A 59 8.01 -6.91 14.97
N ASP A 60 6.87 -6.79 15.64
CA ASP A 60 6.43 -5.55 16.30
C ASP A 60 6.30 -4.35 15.34
N VAL A 61 6.02 -4.65 14.07
CA VAL A 61 5.85 -3.67 13.00
C VAL A 61 4.53 -3.91 12.29
N LEU A 62 3.66 -2.89 12.29
CA LEU A 62 2.43 -2.88 11.51
C LEU A 62 2.70 -2.27 10.13
N ILE A 63 2.49 -3.04 9.07
CA ILE A 63 2.67 -2.57 7.69
C ILE A 63 1.31 -2.24 7.10
N VAL A 64 1.14 -1.01 6.60
CA VAL A 64 -0.10 -0.56 5.97
C VAL A 64 0.17 -0.17 4.52
N ILE A 65 -0.62 -0.71 3.59
CA ILE A 65 -0.47 -0.47 2.15
C ILE A 65 -1.80 0.00 1.58
N THR A 66 -1.78 1.14 0.90
CA THR A 66 -2.93 1.67 0.16
C THR A 66 -2.47 2.70 -0.87
N GLY A 67 -3.41 3.18 -1.69
CA GLY A 67 -3.25 4.37 -2.52
C GLY A 67 -3.92 5.57 -1.84
N ASP A 68 -3.41 6.76 -2.10
CA ASP A 68 -4.02 8.03 -1.70
C ASP A 68 -5.27 8.34 -2.54
N HIS A 69 -5.24 8.03 -3.84
CA HIS A 69 -6.38 8.07 -4.75
C HIS A 69 -6.33 6.93 -5.79
N SER A 70 -7.45 6.72 -6.48
CA SER A 70 -7.53 5.76 -7.58
C SER A 70 -7.35 6.48 -8.92
N THR A 71 -6.54 5.91 -9.81
CA THR A 71 -6.31 6.44 -11.16
C THR A 71 -6.46 5.32 -12.17
N SER A 72 -7.36 5.53 -13.12
CA SER A 72 -7.72 4.52 -14.12
C SER A 72 -6.85 4.67 -15.37
N SER A 73 -6.10 3.63 -15.74
CA SER A 73 -5.36 3.61 -17.00
C SER A 73 -6.27 3.68 -18.23
N LEU A 74 -7.52 3.21 -18.12
CA LEU A 74 -8.50 3.30 -19.20
C LEU A 74 -8.99 4.74 -19.39
N LYS A 75 -9.28 5.44 -18.29
CA LYS A 75 -9.79 6.82 -18.33
C LYS A 75 -8.71 7.89 -18.36
N LYS A 76 -7.44 7.51 -18.10
CA LYS A 76 -6.29 8.43 -18.01
C LYS A 76 -6.51 9.57 -17.02
N ASN A 77 -7.25 9.28 -15.94
CA ASN A 77 -7.65 10.29 -14.97
C ASN A 77 -7.93 9.65 -13.60
N HIS A 78 -7.90 10.49 -12.58
CA HIS A 78 -8.34 10.16 -11.24
C HIS A 78 -9.80 9.70 -11.24
N SER A 79 -10.12 8.81 -10.31
CA SER A 79 -11.44 8.25 -10.13
C SER A 79 -11.88 8.37 -8.67
N LYS A 80 -13.19 8.29 -8.43
CA LYS A 80 -13.78 8.35 -7.09
C LYS A 80 -14.02 6.96 -6.50
N LEU A 81 -13.37 5.93 -7.04
CA LEU A 81 -13.46 4.58 -6.51
C LEU A 81 -12.64 4.45 -5.22
N PRO A 82 -13.13 3.68 -4.23
CA PRO A 82 -12.38 3.42 -3.01
C PRO A 82 -11.07 2.68 -3.32
N ASN A 83 -10.01 2.99 -2.59
CA ASN A 83 -8.73 2.30 -2.70
C ASN A 83 -8.71 1.04 -1.84
N PRO A 84 -8.03 -0.04 -2.31
CA PRO A 84 -7.77 -1.19 -1.47
C PRO A 84 -6.82 -0.80 -0.32
N ILE A 85 -7.07 -1.34 0.87
CA ILE A 85 -6.21 -1.16 2.05
C ILE A 85 -5.83 -2.54 2.58
N LEU A 86 -4.54 -2.73 2.82
CA LEU A 86 -3.98 -3.88 3.52
C LEU A 86 -3.37 -3.41 4.83
N ILE A 87 -3.67 -4.11 5.92
CA ILE A 87 -2.99 -3.97 7.20
C ILE A 87 -2.39 -5.33 7.55
N TYR A 88 -1.06 -5.40 7.58
CA TYR A 88 -0.26 -6.60 7.82
C TYR A 88 0.47 -6.51 9.16
N GLY A 89 0.53 -7.62 9.89
CA GLY A 89 1.07 -7.71 11.26
C GLY A 89 0.02 -8.17 12.29
N GLY A 90 -1.27 -8.12 11.96
CA GLY A 90 -2.37 -8.59 12.82
C GLY A 90 -3.06 -9.88 12.33
N LYS A 91 -4.20 -10.20 12.95
CA LYS A 91 -5.01 -11.38 12.60
C LYS A 91 -5.57 -11.27 11.17
N ARG A 92 -5.37 -12.32 10.38
CA ARG A 92 -5.92 -12.43 9.01
C ARG A 92 -7.46 -12.36 9.02
N ASN A 93 -8.02 -11.64 8.06
CA ASN A 93 -9.44 -11.27 8.02
C ASN A 93 -10.21 -11.85 6.82
N GLY A 94 -9.81 -13.02 6.31
CA GLY A 94 -10.56 -13.77 5.28
C GLY A 94 -10.27 -13.37 3.83
N CYS A 95 -9.40 -12.38 3.59
CA CYS A 95 -8.87 -12.09 2.25
C CYS A 95 -7.63 -12.94 1.96
N GLU A 96 -7.46 -13.33 0.68
CA GLU A 96 -6.29 -14.09 0.23
C GLU A 96 -5.32 -13.31 -0.65
N LYS A 97 -5.82 -12.26 -1.31
CA LYS A 97 -5.07 -11.46 -2.28
C LYS A 97 -5.29 -9.97 -2.00
N PHE A 98 -4.35 -9.13 -2.43
CA PHE A 98 -4.50 -7.68 -2.38
C PHE A 98 -4.96 -7.18 -3.76
N SER A 99 -6.25 -6.85 -3.87
CA SER A 99 -6.86 -6.30 -5.10
C SER A 99 -8.18 -5.62 -4.75
N GLU A 100 -8.68 -4.76 -5.64
CA GLU A 100 -9.96 -4.08 -5.47
C GLU A 100 -11.12 -5.06 -5.29
N ARG A 101 -11.10 -6.20 -6.01
CA ARG A 101 -12.15 -7.23 -5.91
C ARG A 101 -12.10 -7.98 -4.58
N GLU A 102 -10.89 -8.34 -4.13
CA GLU A 102 -10.73 -9.15 -2.92
C GLU A 102 -10.93 -8.32 -1.65
N CYS A 103 -10.49 -7.06 -1.63
CA CYS A 103 -10.68 -6.15 -0.51
C CYS A 103 -12.16 -5.86 -0.21
N LYS A 104 -13.08 -6.02 -1.17
CA LYS A 104 -14.53 -5.92 -0.92
C LYS A 104 -15.05 -6.96 0.08
N LYS A 105 -14.35 -8.09 0.25
CA LYS A 105 -14.68 -9.13 1.22
C LYS A 105 -14.07 -8.87 2.61
N GLY A 106 -13.19 -7.87 2.71
CA GLY A 106 -12.44 -7.57 3.92
C GLY A 106 -13.33 -7.04 5.04
N LYS A 107 -13.02 -7.43 6.27
CA LYS A 107 -13.81 -7.06 7.47
C LYS A 107 -13.75 -5.58 7.85
N PHE A 108 -12.90 -4.78 7.22
CA PHE A 108 -12.82 -3.34 7.47
C PHE A 108 -13.95 -2.56 6.78
N GLY A 109 -14.62 -3.14 5.79
CA GLY A 109 -15.62 -2.43 5.00
C GLY A 109 -15.03 -1.23 4.27
N ILE A 110 -15.85 -0.20 4.08
CA ILE A 110 -15.43 1.08 3.49
C ILE A 110 -15.05 2.04 4.62
N LEU A 111 -13.81 2.52 4.62
CA LEU A 111 -13.30 3.51 5.57
C LEU A 111 -13.18 4.87 4.90
N LYS A 112 -13.49 5.94 5.62
CA LYS A 112 -13.12 7.29 5.20
C LYS A 112 -11.61 7.43 5.33
N GLN A 113 -10.97 8.06 4.35
CA GLN A 113 -9.51 8.26 4.33
C GLN A 113 -9.01 8.96 5.61
N ILE A 114 -9.76 9.94 6.10
CA ILE A 114 -9.41 10.71 7.32
C ILE A 114 -9.39 9.86 8.61
N ASP A 115 -10.08 8.72 8.61
CA ASP A 115 -10.17 7.84 9.78
C ASP A 115 -9.13 6.70 9.74
N LEU A 116 -8.34 6.58 8.66
CA LEU A 116 -7.36 5.51 8.51
C LEU A 116 -6.28 5.57 9.60
N MET A 117 -5.70 6.73 9.87
CA MET A 117 -4.68 6.86 10.91
C MET A 117 -5.22 6.55 12.31
N LYS A 118 -6.44 7.00 12.62
CA LYS A 118 -7.10 6.62 13.88
C LYS A 118 -7.24 5.11 13.98
N LYS A 119 -7.67 4.45 12.89
CA LYS A 119 -7.79 2.99 12.84
C LYS A 119 -6.44 2.31 13.06
N ILE A 120 -5.37 2.78 12.42
CA ILE A 120 -4.00 2.29 12.60
C ILE A 120 -3.58 2.37 14.07
N PHE A 121 -3.75 3.53 14.70
CA PHE A 121 -3.41 3.71 16.12
C PHE A 121 -4.20 2.78 17.05
N THR A 122 -5.45 2.44 16.74
CA THR A 122 -6.18 1.45 17.56
C THR A 122 -5.59 0.05 17.47
N LEU A 123 -4.97 -0.31 16.34
CA LEU A 123 -4.37 -1.62 16.11
C LEU A 123 -2.97 -1.72 16.71
N THR A 124 -2.23 -0.61 16.80
CA THR A 124 -0.88 -0.59 17.41
C THR A 124 -0.91 -0.72 18.93
N LYS A 125 -2.04 -0.45 19.60
CA LYS A 125 -2.20 -0.64 21.06
C LYS A 125 -2.18 -2.10 21.53
N GLY A 126 -2.22 -3.05 20.59
CA GLY A 126 -2.14 -4.49 20.85
C GLY A 126 -0.78 -5.12 20.52
N PHE A 127 0.22 -4.28 20.21
CA PHE A 127 1.63 -4.67 20.04
C PHE A 127 2.43 -4.18 21.24
#